data_AF-E6PC86-F1
#
_entry.id   AF-E6PC86-F1
#
_cell.length_a   1.000
_cell.length_b   1.000
_cell.length_c   1.000
_cell.angle_alpha   90.00
_cell.angle_beta   90.00
_cell.angle_gamma   90.00
#
_symmetry.space_group_name_H-M   'P 1'
#
loop_
_entity.id
_entity.type
_entity.pdbx_description
1 polymer ?
#
loop_
_entity_poly.entity_id
_entity_poly.type
_entity_poly.pdbx_seq_one_letter_code
_entity_poly.pdbx_strand_id
1 'polypeptide(L)' 'MDPQLALMPEVQARRLLGDRCLRMHVVRPFGGWVGVGTLRVINVRAAEGGLELLAGYERYDRVDAP' A
#
# COMPACT_ATOMS: atom_id res chain seq x y z
N MET A 1 -4.56 3.72 -14.94
CA MET A 1 -3.49 3.39 -13.98
C MET A 1 -2.36 4.36 -14.25
N ASP A 2 -1.93 5.14 -13.26
CA ASP A 2 -0.73 5.96 -13.42
C ASP A 2 0.49 5.05 -13.23
N PRO A 3 1.19 4.66 -14.31
CA PRO A 3 2.29 3.70 -14.21
C PRO A 3 3.47 4.25 -13.39
N GLN A 4 3.54 5.57 -13.14
CA GLN A 4 4.64 6.20 -12.42
C GLN A 4 4.63 5.87 -10.92
N LEU A 5 3.48 5.48 -10.36
CA LEU A 5 3.35 5.20 -8.93
C LEU A 5 3.50 3.72 -8.59
N ALA A 6 3.44 2.82 -9.57
CA ALA A 6 3.56 1.38 -9.34
C ALA A 6 4.95 1.04 -8.78
N LEU A 7 4.99 0.19 -7.75
CA LEU A 7 6.19 -0.23 -7.00
C LEU A 7 6.93 0.89 -6.26
N MET A 8 6.42 2.11 -6.26
CA MET A 8 6.97 3.21 -5.49
C MET A 8 6.77 2.96 -3.98
N PRO A 9 7.75 3.28 -3.12
CA PRO A 9 7.55 3.31 -1.69
C PRO A 9 6.35 4.20 -1.31
N GLU A 10 5.50 3.70 -0.42
CA GLU A 10 4.24 4.35 -0.07
C GLU A 10 4.42 5.80 0.42
N VAL A 11 5.46 6.05 1.22
CA VAL A 11 5.83 7.40 1.68
C VAL A 11 6.21 8.36 0.55
N GLN A 12 6.84 7.86 -0.51
CA GLN A 12 7.13 8.69 -1.69
C GLN A 12 5.87 8.94 -2.51
N ALA A 13 5.02 7.92 -2.68
CA ALA A 13 3.74 8.07 -3.36
C ALA A 13 2.84 9.10 -2.64
N ARG A 14 2.76 9.08 -1.30
CA ARG A 14 2.02 10.11 -0.55
C ARG A 14 2.53 11.53 -0.83
N ARG A 15 3.85 11.71 -0.88
CA ARG A 15 4.45 13.03 -1.17
C ARG A 15 4.08 13.54 -2.56
N LEU A 16 4.07 12.66 -3.56
CA LEU A 16 3.63 13.02 -4.92
C LEU A 16 2.12 13.25 -5.00
N LEU A 17 1.34 12.54 -4.18
CA LEU A 17 -0.11 12.69 -4.13
C LEU A 17 -0.54 13.96 -3.39
N GLY A 18 0.32 14.56 -2.56
CA GLY A 18 0.05 15.81 -1.85
C GLY A 18 -1.11 15.68 -0.87
N ASP A 19 -1.92 16.74 -0.75
CA ASP A 19 -3.02 16.83 0.23
C ASP A 19 -4.32 16.11 -0.19
N ARG A 20 -4.24 15.22 -1.19
CA ARG A 20 -5.40 14.44 -1.63
C ARG A 20 -5.86 13.48 -0.52
N CYS A 21 -7.18 13.33 -0.36
CA CYS A 21 -7.73 12.33 0.55
C CYS A 21 -7.39 10.92 0.06
N LEU A 22 -6.70 10.13 0.89
CA LEU A 22 -6.21 8.79 0.55
C LEU A 22 -6.82 7.74 1.46
N ARG A 23 -7.54 6.79 0.87
CA ARG A 23 -7.91 5.53 1.52
C ARG A 23 -6.88 4.48 1.16
N MET A 24 -6.20 3.92 2.15
CA MET A 24 -5.15 2.92 1.92
C MET A 24 -5.64 1.52 2.27
N HIS A 25 -5.43 0.57 1.36
CA HIS A 25 -5.64 -0.85 1.56
C HIS A 25 -4.32 -1.59 1.42
N VAL A 26 -3.91 -2.28 2.48
CA VAL A 26 -2.69 -3.11 2.47
C VAL A 26 -3.07 -4.55 2.18
N VAL A 27 -2.60 -5.09 1.06
CA VAL A 27 -2.77 -6.49 0.66
C VAL A 27 -1.94 -7.34 1.60
N ARG A 28 -2.58 -8.18 2.40
CA ARG A 28 -1.91 -9.12 3.31
C ARG A 28 -2.51 -10.52 3.19
N PRO A 29 -1.73 -11.59 3.45
CA PRO A 29 -2.28 -12.94 3.53
C PRO A 29 -3.29 -13.07 4.68
N PHE A 30 -4.16 -14.08 4.62
CA PHE A 30 -5.08 -14.39 5.70
C PHE A 30 -4.33 -14.96 6.92
N GLY A 31 -4.72 -14.53 8.13
CA GLY A 31 -4.13 -14.96 9.40
C GLY A 31 -3.14 -13.96 10.03
N GLY A 32 -2.30 -14.44 10.95
CA GLY A 32 -1.28 -13.65 11.65
C GLY A 32 0.01 -13.51 10.84
N TRP A 33 0.19 -12.35 10.22
CA TRP A 33 1.37 -12.02 9.41
C TRP A 33 1.87 -10.62 9.75
N VAL A 34 3.18 -10.45 9.73
CA VAL A 34 3.84 -9.14 9.83
C VAL A 34 4.43 -8.79 8.47
N GLY A 35 4.18 -7.56 8.02
CA GLY A 35 4.81 -7.04 6.82
C GLY A 35 6.27 -6.69 7.09
N VAL A 36 7.17 -7.09 6.19
CA VAL A 36 8.61 -6.90 6.32
C VAL A 36 9.16 -6.22 5.07
N GLY A 37 10.07 -5.25 5.29
CA GLY A 37 10.65 -4.43 4.24
C GLY A 37 9.81 -3.21 3.91
N THR A 38 9.86 -2.77 2.66
CA THR A 38 9.19 -1.55 2.20
C THR A 38 7.74 -1.82 1.83
N LEU A 39 6.81 -0.99 2.32
CA LEU A 39 5.44 -0.95 1.82
C LEU A 39 5.44 -0.24 0.45
N ARG A 40 5.10 -0.97 -0.61
CA ARG A 40 5.09 -0.47 -1.99
C ARG A 40 3.69 -0.38 -2.54
N VAL A 41 3.46 0.65 -3.34
CA VAL A 41 2.21 0.84 -4.05
C VAL A 41 2.07 -0.22 -5.14
N ILE A 42 0.93 -0.91 -5.16
CA ILE A 42 0.54 -1.86 -6.19
C ILE A 42 -0.34 -1.16 -7.23
N ASN A 43 -1.33 -0.38 -6.77
CA ASN A 43 -2.26 0.32 -7.64
C ASN A 43 -2.79 1.59 -6.97
N VAL A 44 -3.11 2.59 -7.79
CA VAL A 44 -3.81 3.80 -7.37
C VAL A 44 -5.01 4.00 -8.29
N ARG A 45 -6.20 4.15 -7.71
CA ARG A 45 -7.43 4.41 -8.45
C ARG A 45 -8.23 5.56 -7.84
N ALA A 46 -9.04 6.20 -8.67
CA ALA A 46 -10.05 7.13 -8.18
C ALA A 46 -11.13 6.37 -7.39
N ALA A 47 -11.62 6.99 -6.33
CA ALA A 47 -12.74 6.50 -5.52
C ALA A 47 -13.65 7.68 -5.17
N GLU A 48 -14.87 7.39 -4.70
CA GLU A 48 -15.76 8.44 -4.20
C GLU A 48 -15.09 9.21 -3.05
N GLY A 49 -14.92 10.52 -3.24
CA GLY A 49 -14.32 11.41 -2.25
C GLY A 49 -12.79 11.40 -2.17
N GLY A 50 -12.07 10.75 -3.10
CA GLY A 50 -10.61 10.81 -3.10
C GLY A 50 -9.93 9.75 -3.96
N LEU A 51 -8.79 9.28 -3.47
CA LEU A 51 -8.00 8.23 -4.10
C LEU A 51 -7.93 7.00 -3.19
N GLU A 52 -7.95 5.83 -3.82
CA GLU A 52 -7.68 4.58 -3.16
C GLU A 52 -6.31 4.06 -3.57
N LEU A 53 -5.49 3.75 -2.57
CA LEU A 53 -4.13 3.26 -2.72
C LEU A 53 -4.06 1.82 -2.23
N LEU A 54 -3.80 0.90 -3.14
CA LEU A 54 -3.51 -0.49 -2.83
C LEU A 54 -1.99 -0.64 -2.68
N ALA A 55 -1.54 -1.17 -1.55
CA ALA A 55 -0.13 -1.38 -1.27
C ALA A 55 0.14 -2.78 -0.70
N GLY A 56 1.39 -3.23 -0.74
CA GLY A 56 1.84 -4.48 -0.13
C GLY A 56 3.29 -4.37 0.32
N TYR A 57 3.62 -5.08 1.39
CA TYR A 57 5.01 -5.21 1.82
C TYR A 57 5.78 -6.13 0.85
N GLU A 58 7.09 -5.92 0.76
CA GLU A 58 8.00 -6.75 -0.04
C GLU A 58 8.01 -8.22 0.40
N ARG A 59 7.80 -8.46 1.69
CA ARG A 59 7.63 -9.80 2.26
C ARG A 59 6.62 -9.78 3.39
N TYR A 60 6.02 -10.93 3.67
CA TYR A 60 5.24 -11.17 4.88
C TYR A 60 5.82 -12.36 5.63
N ASP A 61 6.14 -12.16 6.89
CA ASP A 61 6.62 -13.21 7.77
C ASP A 61 5.46 -13.65 8.69
N ARG A 62 5.33 -14.96 8.92
CA ARG A 62 4.27 -15.50 9.75
C ARG A 62 4.54 -15.13 11.20
N VAL A 63 3.53 -14.61 11.89
CA VAL A 63 3.60 -14.48 13.34
C VAL A 63 3.02 -15.78 13.87
N ASP A 64 3.88 -16.68 14.32
CA ASP A 64 3.41 -17.84 15.06
C ASP A 64 2.69 -17.32 16.31
N ALA A 65 1.40 -17.68 16.43
CA ALA A 65 0.68 -17.44 17.66
C ALA A 65 1.41 -18.20 18.78
N PRO A 66 1.62 -17.59 19.96
CA PRO A 66 2.26 -18.26 21.09
C PRO A 66 1.54 -19.55 21.49
#